data_AF-A0A4Q5UI14-F1
#
_entry.id   AF-A0A4Q5UI14-F1
#
_cell.length_a   1.000
_cell.length_b   1.000
_cell.length_c   1.000
_cell.angle_alpha   90.00
_cell.angle_beta   90.00
_cell.angle_gamma   90.00
#
_symmetry.space_group_name_H-M   'P 1'
#
loop_
_entity.id
_entity.type
_entity.pdbx_description
1 polymer ?
#
loop_
_entity_poly.entity_id
_entity_poly.type
_entity_poly.pdbx_seq_one_letter_code
_entity_poly.pdbx_strand_id
1 'polypeptide(L)'
;PEVVINMVTTDIVHQASLASCEYPSGTNEFVKAGLTAEPATLVAPPMVKEAKVKLECRVNEIKALGSNAGAGNLVICEVLRMHVDESLFDGEGKLDQRKIALVARLGGDWYTAVNESSLFRLPKPNVLLGIGFDQLPAGIRHSKVLTGNELAQLANVHELPSINPAYNDDHLKNIIQYYSLNPEEMEHELQLHAKNLLAQQKVAEAWQVLLSGEDK
;
A
#
# COMPACT_ATOMS: atom_id res chain seq x y z
N PRO A 1 -22.32 -3.78 -24.15
CA PRO A 1 -21.68 -2.45 -24.04
C PRO A 1 -20.19 -2.62 -23.75
N GLU A 2 -19.38 -1.64 -24.12
CA GLU A 2 -17.92 -1.71 -24.01
C GLU A 2 -17.38 -0.40 -23.43
N VAL A 3 -16.21 -0.46 -22.79
CA VAL A 3 -15.54 0.70 -22.21
C VAL A 3 -14.04 0.46 -22.17
N VAL A 4 -13.25 1.53 -22.20
CA VAL A 4 -11.82 1.49 -21.84
C VAL A 4 -11.62 2.24 -20.53
N ILE A 5 -10.98 1.58 -19.57
CA ILE A 5 -10.58 2.20 -18.30
C ILE A 5 -9.10 2.59 -18.40
N ASN A 6 -8.81 3.89 -18.32
CA ASN A 6 -7.46 4.43 -18.42
C ASN A 6 -6.99 4.84 -17.02
N MET A 7 -5.82 4.36 -16.59
CA MET A 7 -5.25 4.77 -15.31
C MET A 7 -4.70 6.19 -15.42
N VAL A 8 -5.06 7.04 -14.46
CA VAL A 8 -4.60 8.42 -14.40
C VAL A 8 -3.31 8.49 -13.59
N THR A 9 -2.30 9.13 -14.19
CA THR A 9 -1.01 9.41 -13.55
C THR A 9 -0.85 10.92 -13.34
N THR A 10 0.21 11.31 -12.63
CA THR A 10 0.59 12.72 -12.48
C THR A 10 0.79 13.43 -13.82
N ASP A 11 1.17 12.71 -14.88
CA ASP A 11 1.38 13.27 -16.23
C ASP A 11 0.09 13.78 -16.87
N ILE A 12 -1.07 13.18 -16.54
CA ILE A 12 -2.35 13.45 -17.23
C ILE A 12 -3.49 13.88 -16.30
N VAL A 13 -3.25 14.03 -14.99
CA VAL A 13 -4.30 14.32 -14.01
C VAL A 13 -5.05 15.62 -14.27
N HIS A 14 -4.37 16.66 -14.75
CA HIS A 14 -5.02 17.93 -15.08
C HIS A 14 -5.94 17.81 -16.30
N GLN A 15 -5.54 17.03 -17.31
CA GLN A 15 -6.37 16.74 -18.48
C GLN A 15 -7.59 15.89 -18.09
N ALA A 16 -7.37 14.86 -17.27
CA ALA A 16 -8.46 14.04 -16.73
C ALA A 16 -9.45 14.87 -15.89
N SER A 17 -8.96 15.81 -15.09
CA SER A 17 -9.82 16.72 -14.33
C SER A 17 -10.57 17.72 -15.21
N LEU A 18 -9.98 18.18 -16.31
CA LEU A 18 -10.67 19.05 -17.27
C LEU A 18 -11.77 18.30 -18.05
N ALA A 19 -11.55 17.01 -18.33
CA ALA A 19 -12.54 16.14 -18.97
C ALA A 19 -13.80 15.92 -18.11
N SER A 20 -13.76 16.21 -16.81
CA SER A 20 -14.93 16.06 -15.93
C SER A 20 -15.86 17.28 -15.88
N CYS A 21 -15.60 18.31 -16.69
CA CYS A 21 -16.51 19.46 -16.80
C CYS A 21 -17.87 19.04 -17.37
N GLU A 22 -18.93 19.73 -16.98
CA GLU A 22 -20.30 19.49 -17.45
C GLU A 22 -20.52 19.99 -18.88
N TYR A 23 -19.82 19.38 -19.84
CA TYR A 23 -20.00 19.70 -21.25
C TYR A 23 -21.39 19.22 -21.75
N PRO A 24 -21.97 19.93 -22.74
CA PRO A 24 -23.23 19.48 -23.35
C PRO A 24 -23.11 18.10 -24.00
N SER A 25 -24.21 17.35 -24.01
CA SER A 25 -24.31 16.05 -24.68
C SER A 25 -23.82 16.11 -26.14
N GLY A 26 -23.06 15.10 -26.55
CA GLY A 26 -22.43 15.03 -27.87
C GLY A 26 -21.08 15.75 -27.97
N THR A 27 -20.63 16.45 -26.92
CA THR A 27 -19.26 16.99 -26.87
C THR A 27 -18.27 15.84 -26.68
N ASN A 28 -17.16 15.87 -27.43
CA ASN A 28 -16.05 14.92 -27.23
C ASN A 28 -15.02 15.53 -26.27
N GLU A 29 -14.91 14.98 -25.07
CA GLU A 29 -14.01 15.46 -24.03
C GLU A 29 -12.54 15.19 -24.33
N PHE A 30 -12.19 14.25 -25.22
CA PHE A 30 -10.79 14.12 -25.70
C PHE A 30 -10.31 15.45 -26.30
N VAL A 31 -11.15 16.08 -27.13
CA VAL A 31 -10.82 17.36 -27.76
C VAL A 31 -10.75 18.48 -26.72
N LYS A 32 -11.66 18.50 -25.75
CA LYS A 32 -11.72 19.54 -24.72
C LYS A 32 -10.55 19.47 -23.74
N ALA A 33 -10.14 18.26 -23.36
CA ALA A 33 -9.05 18.01 -22.44
C ALA A 33 -7.67 17.90 -23.11
N GLY A 34 -7.62 17.96 -24.45
CA GLY A 34 -6.38 17.80 -25.21
C GLY A 34 -5.77 16.40 -25.11
N LEU A 35 -6.60 15.37 -24.86
CA LEU A 35 -6.17 13.98 -24.84
C LEU A 35 -6.25 13.38 -26.25
N THR A 36 -5.34 12.47 -26.57
CA THR A 36 -5.30 11.83 -27.89
C THR A 36 -6.05 10.49 -27.83
N ALA A 37 -7.08 10.37 -28.67
CA ALA A 37 -7.78 9.10 -28.85
C ALA A 37 -6.89 8.10 -29.61
N GLU A 38 -6.72 6.90 -29.05
CA GLU A 38 -5.99 5.78 -29.63
C GLU A 38 -6.96 4.62 -29.88
N PRO A 39 -7.00 3.99 -31.07
CA PRO A 39 -7.86 2.85 -31.31
C PRO A 39 -7.57 1.69 -30.35
N ALA A 40 -8.63 1.15 -29.73
CA ALA A 40 -8.55 -0.10 -28.97
C ALA A 40 -8.42 -1.32 -29.91
N THR A 41 -8.00 -2.46 -29.37
CA THR A 41 -7.78 -3.68 -30.18
C THR A 41 -9.03 -4.56 -30.29
N LEU A 42 -9.78 -4.69 -29.20
CA LEU A 42 -10.88 -5.64 -29.02
C LEU A 42 -12.24 -4.96 -28.80
N VAL A 43 -12.25 -3.66 -28.46
CA VAL A 43 -13.48 -2.88 -28.21
C VAL A 43 -13.57 -1.63 -29.10
N ALA A 44 -14.77 -1.09 -29.27
CA ALA A 44 -15.02 0.09 -30.09
C ALA A 44 -14.59 1.43 -29.46
N PRO A 45 -14.79 1.69 -28.14
CA PRO A 45 -14.35 2.95 -27.54
C PRO A 45 -12.83 3.12 -27.59
N PRO A 46 -12.31 4.32 -27.89
CA PRO A 46 -10.87 4.55 -27.94
C PRO A 46 -10.24 4.56 -26.55
N MET A 47 -8.94 4.26 -26.51
CA MET A 47 -8.07 4.44 -25.36
C MET A 47 -7.52 5.86 -25.31
N VAL A 48 -6.99 6.27 -24.15
CA VAL A 48 -6.24 7.51 -23.99
C VAL A 48 -4.77 7.22 -24.26
N LYS A 49 -4.22 7.78 -25.35
CA LYS A 49 -2.83 7.50 -25.77
C LYS A 49 -1.83 7.77 -24.65
N GLU A 50 -2.02 8.87 -23.93
CA GLU A 50 -1.15 9.36 -22.86
C GLU A 50 -1.20 8.50 -21.58
N ALA A 51 -2.23 7.65 -21.42
CA ALA A 51 -2.32 6.77 -20.27
C ALA A 51 -1.38 5.56 -20.43
N LYS A 52 -0.56 5.31 -19.40
CA LYS A 52 0.43 4.21 -19.39
C LYS A 52 -0.16 2.84 -19.07
N VAL A 53 -1.36 2.79 -18.49
CA VAL A 53 -2.09 1.54 -18.23
C VAL A 53 -3.54 1.71 -18.67
N LYS A 54 -4.00 0.79 -19.52
CA LYS A 54 -5.31 0.86 -20.18
C LYS A 54 -5.97 -0.52 -20.16
N LEU A 55 -7.24 -0.57 -19.81
CA LEU A 55 -8.02 -1.81 -19.72
C LEU A 55 -9.17 -1.76 -20.73
N GLU A 56 -9.11 -2.59 -21.75
CA GLU A 56 -10.23 -2.81 -22.65
C GLU A 56 -11.22 -3.76 -22.00
N CYS A 57 -12.48 -3.34 -21.90
CA CYS A 57 -13.48 -4.02 -21.09
C CYS A 57 -14.80 -4.25 -21.82
N ARG A 58 -15.40 -5.42 -21.59
CA ARG A 58 -16.81 -5.68 -21.87
C ARG A 58 -17.63 -5.41 -20.61
N VAL A 59 -18.76 -4.72 -20.74
CA VAL A 59 -19.70 -4.53 -19.64
C VAL A 59 -20.59 -5.76 -19.50
N ASN A 60 -20.52 -6.42 -18.35
CA ASN A 60 -21.31 -7.61 -18.02
C ASN A 60 -22.65 -7.24 -17.37
N GLU A 61 -22.62 -6.28 -16.45
CA GLU A 61 -23.79 -5.87 -15.68
C GLU A 61 -23.76 -4.36 -15.41
N ILE A 62 -24.93 -3.73 -15.45
CA ILE A 62 -25.14 -2.37 -14.94
C ILE A 62 -26.26 -2.45 -13.90
N LYS A 63 -25.93 -2.18 -12.65
CA LYS A 63 -26.86 -2.20 -11.53
C LYS A 63 -27.12 -0.79 -11.02
N ALA A 64 -28.35 -0.32 -11.17
CA ALA A 64 -28.78 0.93 -10.55
C ALA A 64 -28.76 0.79 -9.02
N LEU A 65 -28.19 1.77 -8.32
CA LEU A 65 -28.08 1.75 -6.85
C LEU A 65 -29.20 2.54 -6.16
N GLY A 66 -30.07 3.20 -6.93
CA GLY A 66 -31.22 3.95 -6.44
C GLY A 66 -31.93 4.70 -7.57
N SER A 67 -33.05 5.35 -7.26
CA SER A 67 -33.90 6.09 -8.20
C SER A 67 -33.93 7.60 -7.97
N ASN A 68 -33.30 8.08 -6.89
CA ASN A 68 -33.33 9.48 -6.49
C ASN A 68 -32.11 10.24 -7.02
N ALA A 69 -32.17 11.57 -7.00
CA ALA A 69 -31.03 12.42 -7.35
C ALA A 69 -29.79 12.06 -6.52
N GLY A 70 -28.63 11.97 -7.18
CA GLY A 70 -27.37 11.53 -6.56
C GLY A 70 -27.17 10.02 -6.50
N ALA A 71 -28.14 9.20 -6.94
CA ALA A 71 -27.93 7.76 -7.09
C ALA A 71 -26.93 7.47 -8.23
N GLY A 72 -26.04 6.51 -7.98
CA GLY A 72 -25.06 6.04 -8.96
C GLY A 72 -25.48 4.71 -9.62
N ASN A 73 -24.67 4.29 -10.60
CA ASN A 73 -24.74 2.96 -11.20
C ASN A 73 -23.45 2.20 -10.87
N LEU A 74 -23.58 0.94 -10.46
CA LEU A 74 -22.46 0.01 -10.40
C LEU A 74 -22.32 -0.67 -11.76
N VAL A 75 -21.21 -0.44 -12.43
CA VAL A 75 -20.88 -1.05 -13.73
C VAL A 75 -19.84 -2.14 -13.50
N ILE A 76 -20.20 -3.39 -13.81
CA ILE A 76 -19.31 -4.55 -13.66
C ILE A 76 -18.76 -4.92 -15.03
N CYS A 77 -17.44 -4.94 -15.14
CA CYS A 77 -16.71 -5.11 -16.39
C CYS A 77 -15.78 -6.34 -16.36
N GLU A 78 -15.76 -7.09 -17.46
CA GLU A 78 -14.73 -8.10 -17.76
C GLU A 78 -13.58 -7.43 -18.50
N VAL A 79 -12.36 -7.52 -17.96
CA VAL A 79 -11.14 -7.06 -18.65
C VAL A 79 -10.78 -8.05 -19.75
N LEU A 80 -10.86 -7.62 -21.01
CA LEU A 80 -10.51 -8.43 -22.17
C LEU A 80 -9.02 -8.31 -22.52
N ARG A 81 -8.45 -7.12 -22.35
CA ARG A 81 -7.04 -6.84 -22.63
C ARG A 81 -6.52 -5.71 -21.75
N MET A 82 -5.30 -5.87 -21.27
CA MET A 82 -4.54 -4.85 -20.56
C MET A 82 -3.36 -4.40 -21.43
N HIS A 83 -3.20 -3.08 -21.56
CA HIS A 83 -2.03 -2.46 -22.18
C HIS A 83 -1.23 -1.77 -21.09
N VAL A 84 0.06 -2.06 -21.03
CA VAL A 84 0.99 -1.49 -20.05
C VAL A 84 2.19 -0.97 -20.82
N ASP A 85 2.52 0.30 -20.63
CA ASP A 85 3.68 0.93 -21.24
C ASP A 85 4.97 0.25 -20.76
N GLU A 86 5.85 -0.10 -21.70
CA GLU A 86 7.10 -0.83 -21.43
C GLU A 86 8.02 -0.07 -20.45
N SER A 87 7.93 1.26 -20.40
CA SER A 87 8.71 2.08 -19.47
C SER A 87 8.41 1.79 -18.00
N LEU A 88 7.24 1.20 -17.70
CA LEU A 88 6.84 0.83 -16.35
C LEU A 88 7.52 -0.43 -15.83
N PHE A 89 8.19 -1.20 -16.69
CA PHE A 89 8.88 -2.42 -16.29
C PHE A 89 10.33 -2.13 -15.88
N ASP A 90 10.89 -2.94 -14.98
CA ASP A 90 12.30 -2.94 -14.63
C ASP A 90 13.13 -3.79 -15.62
N GLY A 91 14.45 -3.85 -15.40
CA GLY A 91 15.36 -4.64 -16.24
C GLY A 91 15.12 -6.15 -16.21
N GLU A 92 14.30 -6.65 -15.27
CA GLU A 92 13.90 -8.06 -15.18
C GLU A 92 12.52 -8.33 -15.79
N GLY A 93 11.90 -7.31 -16.41
CA GLY A 93 10.55 -7.41 -16.97
C GLY A 93 9.45 -7.48 -15.92
N LYS A 94 9.71 -7.04 -14.68
CA LYS A 94 8.68 -6.92 -13.63
C LYS A 94 8.16 -5.49 -13.59
N LEU A 95 6.88 -5.33 -13.29
CA LEU A 95 6.27 -4.02 -13.14
C LEU A 95 6.87 -3.29 -11.93
N ASP A 96 7.45 -2.12 -12.17
CA ASP A 96 8.00 -1.28 -11.12
C ASP A 96 6.95 -0.26 -10.67
N GLN A 97 6.37 -0.51 -9.49
CA GLN A 97 5.34 0.34 -8.91
C GLN A 97 5.76 1.82 -8.78
N ARG A 98 7.06 2.08 -8.64
CA ARG A 98 7.63 3.43 -8.50
C ARG A 98 7.50 4.26 -9.78
N LYS A 99 7.42 3.60 -10.94
CA LYS A 99 7.40 4.26 -12.25
C LYS A 99 6.00 4.65 -12.73
N ILE A 100 4.95 4.13 -12.11
CA ILE A 100 3.57 4.34 -12.57
C ILE A 100 3.07 5.76 -12.23
N ALA A 101 3.47 6.30 -11.07
CA ALA A 101 3.08 7.63 -10.61
C ALA A 101 1.55 7.87 -10.62
N LEU A 102 0.79 6.90 -10.11
CA LEU A 102 -0.67 6.97 -9.98
C LEU A 102 -1.10 8.15 -9.11
N VAL A 103 -2.30 8.66 -9.36
CA VAL A 103 -2.95 9.65 -8.50
C VAL A 103 -4.18 9.05 -7.82
N ALA A 104 -4.48 9.51 -6.61
CA ALA A 104 -5.70 9.18 -5.89
C ALA A 104 -6.49 10.46 -5.56
N ARG A 105 -7.82 10.39 -5.66
CA ARG A 105 -8.74 11.48 -5.27
C ARG A 105 -9.04 11.35 -3.77
N LEU A 106 -8.89 12.45 -3.01
CA LEU A 106 -9.07 12.48 -1.56
C LEU A 106 -10.38 13.15 -1.09
N GLY A 107 -11.14 13.76 -2.01
CA GLY A 107 -12.37 14.50 -1.73
C GLY A 107 -12.19 16.01 -1.93
N GLY A 108 -13.27 16.73 -2.26
CA GLY A 108 -13.16 18.11 -2.75
C GLY A 108 -12.18 18.19 -3.92
N ASP A 109 -11.35 19.22 -3.96
CA ASP A 109 -10.32 19.41 -5.01
C ASP A 109 -8.99 18.68 -4.70
N TRP A 110 -8.95 17.87 -3.63
CA TRP A 110 -7.71 17.25 -3.17
C TRP A 110 -7.38 15.96 -3.92
N TYR A 111 -6.12 15.89 -4.33
CA TYR A 111 -5.48 14.71 -4.89
C TYR A 111 -4.17 14.43 -4.16
N THR A 112 -3.75 13.18 -4.19
CA THR A 112 -2.39 12.79 -3.81
C THR A 112 -1.74 11.99 -4.93
N ALA A 113 -0.42 12.04 -4.99
CA ALA A 113 0.38 11.30 -5.95
C ALA A 113 1.13 10.16 -5.25
N VAL A 114 1.12 8.99 -5.87
CA VAL A 114 1.97 7.87 -5.47
C VAL A 114 3.38 8.14 -5.96
N ASN A 115 4.31 8.29 -5.02
CA ASN A 115 5.73 8.55 -5.24
C ASN A 115 6.60 7.83 -4.19
N GLU A 116 7.93 7.94 -4.29
CA GLU A 116 8.89 7.31 -3.38
C GLU A 116 8.67 7.61 -1.89
N SER A 117 8.20 8.81 -1.52
CA SER A 117 7.97 9.14 -0.11
C SER A 117 6.66 8.56 0.45
N SER A 118 5.73 8.18 -0.42
CA SER A 118 4.46 7.55 -0.05
C SER A 118 4.48 6.02 -0.17
N LEU A 119 5.40 5.48 -0.98
CA LEU A 119 5.52 4.04 -1.21
C LEU A 119 6.32 3.37 -0.11
N PHE A 120 5.77 2.30 0.46
CA PHE A 120 6.48 1.41 1.36
C PHE A 120 6.10 -0.02 1.05
N ARG A 121 7.00 -0.96 1.38
CA ARG A 121 6.78 -2.39 1.17
C ARG A 121 6.36 -3.03 2.47
N LEU A 122 5.35 -3.89 2.40
CA LEU A 122 4.99 -4.79 3.47
C LEU A 122 5.32 -6.23 3.04
N PRO A 123 5.96 -7.03 3.90
CA PRO A 123 6.15 -8.45 3.62
C PRO A 123 4.78 -9.12 3.52
N LYS A 124 4.58 -9.93 2.47
CA LYS A 124 3.30 -10.61 2.24
C LYS A 124 3.14 -11.76 3.26
N PRO A 125 2.10 -11.73 4.13
CA PRO A 125 1.93 -12.73 5.19
C PRO A 125 1.38 -14.08 4.71
N ASN A 126 1.13 -14.23 3.41
CA ASN A 126 0.52 -15.42 2.79
C ASN A 126 1.53 -16.31 2.04
N VAL A 127 2.81 -15.93 1.98
CA VAL A 127 3.87 -16.79 1.44
C VAL A 127 4.37 -17.74 2.53
N LEU A 128 4.46 -17.24 3.76
CA LEU A 128 4.79 -17.98 4.96
C LEU A 128 3.94 -17.38 6.08
N LEU A 129 3.16 -18.22 6.76
CA LEU A 129 2.20 -17.79 7.78
C LEU A 129 2.94 -17.13 8.96
N GLY A 130 2.43 -15.99 9.42
CA GLY A 130 2.87 -15.39 10.68
C GLY A 130 2.34 -16.15 11.89
N ILE A 131 3.02 -16.08 13.03
CA ILE A 131 2.57 -16.67 14.30
C ILE A 131 1.23 -16.09 14.78
N GLY A 132 0.89 -14.85 14.39
CA GLY A 132 -0.34 -14.19 14.83
C GLY A 132 -0.25 -13.54 16.21
N PHE A 133 -1.21 -12.66 16.51
CA PHE A 133 -1.25 -11.91 17.79
C PHE A 133 -1.45 -12.82 19.00
N ASP A 134 -2.13 -13.95 18.81
CA ASP A 134 -2.44 -14.89 19.87
C ASP A 134 -1.22 -15.65 20.39
N GLN A 135 -0.17 -15.76 19.57
CA GLN A 135 1.10 -16.40 19.91
C GLN A 135 2.17 -15.41 20.40
N LEU A 136 1.88 -14.11 20.44
CA LEU A 136 2.80 -13.14 21.05
C LEU A 136 2.89 -13.40 22.57
N PRO A 137 4.09 -13.38 23.16
CA PRO A 137 4.26 -13.42 24.62
C PRO A 137 3.42 -12.35 25.32
N ALA A 138 2.89 -12.66 26.50
CA ALA A 138 1.91 -11.80 27.18
C ALA A 138 2.45 -10.39 27.48
N GLY A 139 3.73 -10.26 27.85
CA GLY A 139 4.37 -8.97 28.11
C GLY A 139 4.43 -8.08 26.85
N ILE A 140 4.78 -8.68 25.71
CA ILE A 140 4.78 -8.00 24.41
C ILE A 140 3.34 -7.71 23.96
N ARG A 141 2.43 -8.69 24.00
CA ARG A 141 1.05 -8.58 23.49
C ARG A 141 0.25 -7.49 24.20
N HIS A 142 0.47 -7.31 25.50
CA HIS A 142 -0.23 -6.32 26.34
C HIS A 142 0.59 -5.06 26.59
N SER A 143 1.67 -4.86 25.82
CA SER A 143 2.52 -3.68 25.89
C SER A 143 1.70 -2.38 25.83
N LYS A 144 2.08 -1.41 26.69
CA LYS A 144 1.54 -0.04 26.66
C LYS A 144 2.35 0.90 25.75
N VAL A 145 3.48 0.43 25.21
CA VAL A 145 4.44 1.23 24.42
C VAL A 145 4.33 0.96 22.91
N LEU A 146 4.32 -0.32 22.54
CA LEU A 146 4.07 -0.82 21.18
C LEU A 146 2.58 -0.67 20.83
N THR A 147 2.29 -0.17 19.62
CA THR A 147 0.92 -0.07 19.11
C THR A 147 0.55 -1.34 18.35
N GLY A 148 -0.70 -1.44 17.88
CA GLY A 148 -1.14 -2.55 17.04
C GLY A 148 -0.27 -2.76 15.79
N ASN A 149 0.34 -1.70 15.23
CA ASN A 149 1.21 -1.83 14.05
C ASN A 149 2.56 -2.48 14.39
N GLU A 150 3.19 -2.11 15.50
CA GLU A 150 4.43 -2.75 15.95
C GLU A 150 4.18 -4.21 16.33
N LEU A 151 3.08 -4.49 17.04
CA LEU A 151 2.69 -5.86 17.39
C LEU A 151 2.41 -6.71 16.15
N ALA A 152 1.78 -6.15 15.12
CA ALA A 152 1.57 -6.84 13.86
C ALA A 152 2.88 -7.16 13.13
N GLN A 153 3.88 -6.27 13.18
CA GLN A 153 5.21 -6.55 12.62
C GLN A 153 5.88 -7.73 13.34
N LEU A 154 5.81 -7.76 14.67
CA LEU A 154 6.36 -8.85 15.48
C LEU A 154 5.61 -10.16 15.25
N ALA A 155 4.29 -10.13 15.17
CA ALA A 155 3.44 -11.31 14.95
C ALA A 155 3.57 -11.91 13.55
N ASN A 156 4.23 -11.22 12.62
CA ASN A 156 4.39 -11.67 11.23
C ASN A 156 5.67 -12.49 10.98
N VAL A 157 6.32 -12.98 12.05
CA VAL A 157 7.39 -13.98 11.98
C VAL A 157 6.80 -15.39 11.86
N HIS A 158 7.52 -16.36 11.30
CA HIS A 158 6.99 -17.72 11.06
C HIS A 158 7.00 -18.62 12.29
N GLU A 159 7.95 -18.37 13.18
CA GLU A 159 8.09 -19.00 14.47
C GLU A 159 8.58 -17.96 15.46
N LEU A 160 8.31 -18.17 16.74
CA LEU A 160 8.83 -17.31 17.79
C LEU A 160 10.37 -17.36 17.77
N PRO A 161 11.06 -16.22 17.57
CA PRO A 161 12.50 -16.21 17.55
C PRO A 161 13.07 -16.61 18.91
N SER A 162 14.23 -17.26 18.90
CA SER A 162 15.01 -17.50 20.12
C SER A 162 16.06 -16.41 20.33
N ILE A 163 16.50 -16.22 21.58
CA ILE A 163 17.65 -15.36 21.88
C ILE A 163 18.90 -15.95 21.19
N ASN A 164 19.61 -15.09 20.45
CA ASN A 164 20.89 -15.38 19.85
C ASN A 164 22.00 -14.84 20.77
N PRO A 165 22.81 -15.69 21.42
CA PRO A 165 23.88 -15.25 22.32
C PRO A 165 24.96 -14.39 21.66
N ALA A 166 25.07 -14.45 20.32
CA ALA A 166 26.00 -13.61 19.56
C ALA A 166 25.41 -12.25 19.17
N TYR A 167 24.13 -11.99 19.46
CA TYR A 167 23.53 -10.68 19.23
C TYR A 167 24.19 -9.64 20.13
N ASN A 168 24.62 -8.53 19.52
CA ASN A 168 25.37 -7.50 20.19
C ASN A 168 24.77 -6.14 19.85
N ASP A 169 24.16 -5.49 20.84
CA ASP A 169 23.64 -4.14 20.75
C ASP A 169 24.07 -3.34 21.98
N ASP A 170 24.79 -2.25 21.78
CA ASP A 170 25.33 -1.45 22.87
C ASP A 170 24.23 -0.70 23.64
N HIS A 171 23.12 -0.36 22.98
CA HIS A 171 21.99 0.29 23.62
C HIS A 171 21.27 -0.69 24.57
N LEU A 172 21.02 -1.92 24.11
CA LEU A 172 20.47 -3.01 24.93
C LEU A 172 21.33 -3.26 26.17
N LYS A 173 22.66 -3.33 26.02
CA LYS A 173 23.57 -3.49 27.17
C LYS A 173 23.45 -2.34 28.16
N ASN A 174 23.36 -1.10 27.67
CA ASN A 174 23.18 0.06 28.52
C ASN A 174 21.85 -0.02 29.28
N ILE A 175 20.74 -0.37 28.61
CA ILE A 175 19.44 -0.56 29.27
C ILE A 175 19.57 -1.60 30.40
N ILE A 176 20.12 -2.78 30.10
CA ILE A 176 20.29 -3.84 31.10
C ILE A 176 21.18 -3.37 32.26
N GLN A 177 22.25 -2.64 31.98
CA GLN A 177 23.17 -2.15 33.01
C GLN A 177 22.49 -1.12 33.93
N TYR A 178 21.79 -0.14 33.37
CA TYR A 178 21.22 0.98 34.13
C TYR A 178 19.93 0.62 34.86
N TYR A 179 19.10 -0.26 34.29
CA TYR A 179 17.77 -0.57 34.81
C TYR A 179 17.67 -1.97 35.44
N SER A 180 18.80 -2.67 35.66
CA SER A 180 18.82 -4.04 36.21
C SER A 180 18.09 -4.21 37.56
N LEU A 181 17.94 -3.13 38.33
CA LEU A 181 17.28 -3.14 39.64
C LEU A 181 15.79 -2.75 39.59
N ASN A 182 15.30 -2.26 38.45
CA ASN A 182 13.93 -1.78 38.24
C ASN A 182 13.30 -2.51 37.04
N PRO A 183 12.71 -3.71 37.23
CA PRO A 183 12.20 -4.52 36.13
C PRO A 183 11.14 -3.81 35.26
N GLU A 184 10.22 -3.05 35.87
CA GLU A 184 9.19 -2.31 35.12
C GLU A 184 9.77 -1.21 34.21
N GLU A 185 10.76 -0.45 34.70
CA GLU A 185 11.45 0.57 33.89
C GLU A 185 12.31 -0.08 32.80
N MET A 186 12.98 -1.19 33.12
CA MET A 186 13.76 -1.94 32.14
C MET A 186 12.88 -2.44 30.99
N GLU A 187 11.73 -3.05 31.29
CA GLU A 187 10.77 -3.51 30.28
C GLU A 187 10.30 -2.35 29.40
N HIS A 188 10.00 -1.19 30.00
CA HIS A 188 9.60 0.01 29.27
C HIS A 188 10.69 0.46 28.27
N GLU A 189 11.94 0.55 28.71
CA GLU A 189 13.06 0.98 27.87
C GLU A 189 13.37 -0.03 26.77
N LEU A 190 13.27 -1.34 27.04
CA LEU A 190 13.40 -2.39 26.03
C LEU A 190 12.31 -2.26 24.96
N GLN A 191 11.06 -2.03 25.35
CA GLN A 191 9.96 -1.82 24.40
C GLN A 191 10.14 -0.54 23.57
N LEU A 192 10.65 0.54 24.16
CA LEU A 192 10.99 1.77 23.43
C LEU A 192 12.11 1.54 22.40
N HIS A 193 13.16 0.82 22.80
CA HIS A 193 14.25 0.49 21.88
C HIS A 193 13.77 -0.41 20.74
N ALA A 194 12.98 -1.45 21.05
CA ALA A 194 12.37 -2.32 20.06
C ALA A 194 11.45 -1.55 19.09
N LYS A 195 10.67 -0.58 19.58
CA LYS A 195 9.84 0.30 18.74
C LYS A 195 10.67 1.05 17.70
N ASN A 196 11.84 1.58 18.11
CA ASN A 196 12.76 2.29 17.21
C ASN A 196 13.39 1.36 16.16
N LEU A 197 13.68 0.11 16.52
CA LEU A 197 14.16 -0.91 15.59
C LEU A 197 13.07 -1.30 14.58
N LEU A 198 11.82 -1.46 15.02
CA LEU A 198 10.68 -1.76 14.15
C LEU A 198 10.39 -0.62 13.17
N ALA A 199 10.51 0.64 13.59
CA ALA A 199 10.41 1.79 12.69
C ALA A 199 11.46 1.77 11.54
N GLN A 200 12.58 1.08 11.76
CA GLN A 200 13.65 0.85 10.78
C GLN A 200 13.53 -0.49 10.05
N GLN A 201 12.41 -1.20 10.20
CA GLN A 201 12.15 -2.55 9.63
C GLN A 201 13.10 -3.65 10.14
N LYS A 202 13.73 -3.45 11.31
CA LYS A 202 14.68 -4.39 11.92
C LYS A 202 13.96 -5.35 12.89
N VAL A 203 13.02 -6.14 12.35
CA VAL A 203 12.13 -7.01 13.14
C VAL A 203 12.90 -8.06 13.94
N ALA A 204 13.92 -8.69 13.36
CA ALA A 204 14.73 -9.70 14.04
C ALA A 204 15.48 -9.13 15.25
N GLU A 205 16.05 -7.93 15.11
CA GLU A 205 16.77 -7.22 16.16
C GLU A 205 15.81 -6.79 17.29
N ALA A 206 14.62 -6.28 16.93
CA ALA A 206 13.57 -5.95 17.90
C ALA A 206 13.17 -7.16 18.75
N TRP A 207 13.08 -8.36 18.15
CA TRP A 207 12.85 -9.59 18.89
C TRP A 207 13.98 -9.93 19.87
N GLN A 208 15.25 -9.75 19.48
CA GLN A 208 16.38 -9.97 20.39
C GLN A 208 16.33 -9.05 21.61
N VAL A 209 15.95 -7.79 21.42
CA VAL A 209 15.79 -6.80 22.49
C VAL A 209 14.65 -7.19 23.43
N LEU A 210 13.47 -7.53 22.88
CA LEU A 210 12.28 -7.83 23.69
C LEU A 210 12.47 -9.12 24.52
N LEU A 211 13.01 -10.19 23.92
CA LEU A 211 13.22 -11.46 24.60
C LEU A 211 14.26 -11.36 25.72
N SER A 212 15.21 -10.41 25.63
CA SER A 212 16.20 -10.17 26.69
C SER A 212 15.58 -9.67 28.01
N GLY A 213 14.33 -9.22 27.98
CA GLY A 213 13.56 -8.78 29.15
C GLY A 213 12.63 -9.84 29.76
N GLU A 214 12.30 -10.92 29.04
CA GLU A 214 11.32 -11.92 29.49
C GLU A 214 11.92 -13.04 30.37
N ASP A 215 13.24 -13.22 30.37
CA ASP A 215 13.95 -14.30 31.08
C ASP A 215 14.34 -13.96 32.55
N LYS A 216 13.68 -12.99 33.20
CA LYS A 216 13.99 -12.60 34.60
C LYS A 216 12.78 -12.39 35.49
#